data_AF-A0A8J4UTS5-F1
#
_entry.id   AF-A0A8J4UTS5-F1
#
_cell.length_a   1.000
_cell.length_b   1.000
_cell.length_c   1.000
_cell.angle_alpha   90.00
_cell.angle_beta   90.00
_cell.angle_gamma   90.00
#
_symmetry.space_group_name_H-M   'P 1'
#
loop_
_entity.id
_entity.type
_entity.pdbx_description
1 polymer ?
#
loop_
_entity_poly.entity_id
_entity_poly.type
_entity_poly.pdbx_seq_one_letter_code
_entity_poly.pdbx_strand_id
1 'polypeptide(L)'
;MASLFKKKTVDDIIKEQTKELRGTQRQISRDRAALEKQEKQMEMEIKKMAKAGNRDACKILAKQLVQLRKQKNRTYAVSSKVTSMSTQTKVMNSQMKMAGAMSTTAKTMQAVNKKMDPKKTLQTMQDFQKENMKMGMTEDLINDTLDEIFSESGEEEESQDIVNQMLDEIGIEISGK
;
A
#
# COMPACT_ATOMS: atom_id res chain seq x y z
N MET A 1 -30.88 15.66 25.98
CA MET A 1 -29.71 15.94 25.11
C MET A 1 -28.43 15.49 25.80
N ALA A 2 -28.31 14.19 26.13
CA ALA A 2 -27.14 13.66 26.83
C ALA A 2 -26.46 12.61 25.95
N SER A 3 -25.13 12.68 25.86
CA SER A 3 -24.20 11.77 25.15
C SER A 3 -23.73 12.21 23.75
N LEU A 4 -23.12 13.41 23.65
CA LEU A 4 -22.24 13.76 22.51
C LEU A 4 -20.74 13.58 22.80
N PHE A 5 -20.35 13.10 23.99
CA PHE A 5 -18.94 12.92 24.37
C PHE A 5 -18.66 11.57 25.04
N LYS A 6 -19.05 10.45 24.40
CA LYS A 6 -18.44 9.15 24.74
C LYS A 6 -17.03 9.11 24.17
N LYS A 7 -16.02 8.88 25.01
CA LYS A 7 -14.65 8.58 24.55
C LYS A 7 -14.72 7.42 23.56
N LYS A 8 -14.14 7.61 22.37
CA LYS A 8 -14.11 6.58 21.31
C LYS A 8 -13.56 5.29 21.90
N THR A 9 -14.31 4.20 21.72
CA THR A 9 -13.80 2.88 22.08
C THR A 9 -12.74 2.43 21.07
N VAL A 10 -11.91 1.46 21.44
CA VAL A 10 -10.93 0.87 20.51
C VAL A 10 -11.62 0.33 19.25
N ASP A 11 -12.83 -0.24 19.38
CA ASP A 11 -13.65 -0.69 18.26
C ASP A 11 -14.09 0.46 17.34
N ASP A 12 -14.41 1.64 17.90
CA ASP A 12 -14.78 2.81 17.11
C ASP A 12 -13.58 3.34 16.32
N ILE A 13 -12.38 3.35 16.93
CA ILE A 13 -11.13 3.75 16.28
C ILE A 13 -10.81 2.81 15.12
N ILE A 14 -10.89 1.49 15.33
CA ILE A 14 -10.63 0.49 14.29
C ILE A 14 -11.61 0.61 13.12
N LYS A 15 -12.90 0.87 13.40
CA LYS A 15 -13.92 1.08 12.37
C LYS A 15 -13.65 2.34 11.56
N GLU A 16 -13.27 3.43 12.22
CA GLU A 16 -12.91 4.70 11.58
C GLU A 16 -11.68 4.54 10.68
N GLN A 17 -10.60 3.92 11.19
CA GLN A 17 -9.41 3.61 10.40
C GLN A 17 -9.73 2.73 9.20
N THR A 18 -10.57 1.70 9.37
CA THR A 18 -10.99 0.84 8.24
C THR A 18 -11.75 1.64 7.18
N LYS A 19 -12.60 2.60 7.59
CA LYS A 19 -13.33 3.47 6.68
C LYS A 19 -12.39 4.42 5.93
N GLU A 20 -11.44 5.00 6.64
CA GLU A 20 -10.42 5.90 6.08
C GLU A 20 -9.56 5.18 5.05
N LEU A 21 -9.01 4.01 5.39
CA LEU A 21 -8.19 3.19 4.48
C LEU A 21 -8.93 2.81 3.19
N ARG A 22 -10.24 2.49 3.28
CA ARG A 22 -11.09 2.26 2.09
C ARG A 22 -11.27 3.52 1.25
N GLY A 23 -11.39 4.68 1.89
CA GLY A 23 -11.42 5.98 1.22
C GLY A 23 -10.13 6.25 0.46
N THR A 24 -8.99 6.06 1.12
CA THR A 24 -7.65 6.22 0.55
C THR A 24 -7.43 5.28 -0.64
N GLN A 25 -7.83 4.00 -0.54
CA GLN A 25 -7.71 3.06 -1.66
C GLN A 25 -8.49 3.53 -2.89
N ARG A 26 -9.71 4.05 -2.72
CA ARG A 26 -10.50 4.62 -3.83
C ARG A 26 -9.87 5.88 -4.40
N GLN A 27 -9.28 6.73 -3.55
CA GLN A 27 -8.58 7.91 -4.01
C GLN A 27 -7.37 7.53 -4.87
N ILE A 28 -6.56 6.57 -4.43
CA ILE A 28 -5.42 6.06 -5.20
C ILE A 28 -5.86 5.52 -6.56
N SER A 29 -6.98 4.78 -6.63
CA SER A 29 -7.52 4.31 -7.91
C SER A 29 -7.96 5.46 -8.83
N ARG A 30 -8.55 6.52 -8.29
CA ARG A 30 -8.92 7.71 -9.07
C ARG A 30 -7.70 8.47 -9.57
N ASP A 31 -6.71 8.66 -8.70
CA ASP A 31 -5.46 9.34 -9.05
C ASP A 31 -4.72 8.58 -10.15
N ARG A 32 -4.68 7.24 -10.08
CA ARG A 32 -4.12 6.39 -11.14
C ARG A 32 -4.82 6.60 -12.47
N ALA A 33 -6.16 6.61 -12.50
CA ALA A 33 -6.92 6.85 -13.72
C ALA A 33 -6.66 8.26 -14.30
N ALA A 34 -6.43 9.26 -13.45
CA ALA A 34 -6.05 10.60 -13.89
C ALA A 34 -4.64 10.61 -14.51
N LEU A 35 -3.68 9.93 -13.89
CA LEU A 35 -2.31 9.77 -14.43
C LEU A 35 -2.31 9.05 -15.78
N GLU A 36 -3.11 7.99 -15.95
CA GLU A 36 -3.25 7.28 -17.24
C GLU A 36 -3.82 8.18 -18.34
N LYS A 37 -4.74 9.09 -18.00
CA LYS A 37 -5.27 10.08 -18.96
C LYS A 37 -4.19 11.10 -19.34
N GLN A 38 -3.44 11.60 -18.37
CA GLN A 38 -2.32 12.51 -18.62
C GLN A 38 -1.23 11.86 -19.48
N GLU A 39 -0.95 10.58 -19.25
CA GLU A 39 0.02 9.80 -20.03
C GLU A 39 -0.37 9.76 -21.50
N LYS A 40 -1.63 9.41 -21.81
CA LYS A 40 -2.14 9.41 -23.18
C LYS A 40 -2.10 10.80 -23.83
N GLN A 41 -2.39 11.86 -23.07
CA GLN A 41 -2.30 13.23 -23.57
C GLN A 41 -0.86 13.60 -23.94
N MET A 42 0.08 13.28 -23.07
CA MET A 42 1.50 13.55 -23.28
C MET A 42 2.08 12.73 -24.45
N GLU A 43 1.68 11.47 -24.62
CA GLU A 43 2.03 10.66 -25.79
C GLU A 43 1.54 11.30 -27.10
N MET A 44 0.33 11.85 -27.13
CA MET A 44 -0.19 12.57 -28.30
C MET A 44 0.58 13.86 -28.58
N GLU A 45 0.95 14.61 -27.54
CA GLU A 45 1.76 15.82 -27.68
C GLU A 45 3.18 15.52 -28.17
N ILE A 46 3.82 14.47 -27.66
CA ILE A 46 5.13 13.98 -28.13
C ILE A 46 5.04 13.62 -29.62
N LYS A 47 4.01 12.89 -30.04
CA LYS A 47 3.75 12.58 -31.46
C LYS A 47 3.63 13.84 -32.32
N LYS A 48 2.93 14.86 -31.84
CA LYS A 48 2.76 16.12 -32.56
C LYS A 48 4.08 16.87 -32.68
N MET A 49 4.85 16.99 -31.59
CA MET A 49 6.13 17.69 -31.59
C MET A 49 7.18 16.98 -32.45
N ALA A 50 7.18 15.65 -32.46
CA ALA A 50 8.15 14.89 -33.24
C ALA A 50 7.87 15.03 -34.75
N LYS A 51 6.60 15.01 -35.15
CA LYS A 51 6.20 15.31 -36.54
C LYS A 51 6.55 16.73 -36.97
N ALA A 52 6.56 17.68 -36.04
CA ALA A 52 6.99 19.05 -36.29
C ALA A 52 8.52 19.22 -36.32
N GLY A 53 9.30 18.16 -36.05
CA GLY A 53 10.76 18.20 -36.02
C GLY A 53 11.34 18.91 -34.79
N ASN A 54 10.53 19.25 -33.79
CA ASN A 54 10.99 19.95 -32.59
C ASN A 54 11.57 18.96 -31.57
N ARG A 55 12.83 18.59 -31.76
CA ARG A 55 13.54 17.60 -30.94
C ARG A 55 13.69 18.02 -29.48
N ASP A 56 13.90 19.31 -29.20
CA ASP A 56 14.06 19.82 -27.84
C ASP A 56 12.75 19.71 -27.03
N ALA A 57 11.62 20.07 -27.65
CA ALA A 57 10.31 19.90 -27.03
C ALA A 57 9.99 18.41 -26.78
N CYS A 58 10.30 17.53 -27.74
CA CYS A 58 10.16 16.08 -27.57
C CYS A 58 10.98 15.56 -26.39
N LYS A 59 12.23 16.01 -26.24
CA LYS A 59 13.11 15.59 -25.15
C LYS A 59 12.52 15.96 -23.78
N ILE A 60 12.01 17.18 -23.63
CA ILE A 60 11.39 17.63 -22.38
C ILE A 60 10.13 16.82 -22.06
N LEU A 61 9.24 16.65 -23.03
CA LEU A 61 8.00 15.91 -22.85
C LEU A 61 8.26 14.41 -22.60
N ALA A 62 9.25 13.81 -23.24
CA ALA A 62 9.65 12.43 -22.99
C ALA A 62 10.17 12.22 -21.56
N LYS A 63 10.99 13.16 -21.04
CA LYS A 63 11.41 13.14 -19.63
C LYS A 63 10.20 13.20 -18.68
N GLN A 64 9.24 14.08 -18.96
CA GLN A 64 8.01 14.18 -18.16
C GLN A 64 7.18 12.89 -18.23
N LEU A 65 7.13 12.22 -19.39
CA LEU A 65 6.37 10.98 -19.57
C LEU A 65 6.97 9.84 -18.75
N VAL A 66 8.30 9.73 -18.71
CA VAL A 66 8.99 8.74 -17.86
C VAL A 66 8.69 8.99 -16.38
N GLN A 67 8.77 10.24 -15.93
CA GLN A 67 8.42 10.60 -14.55
C GLN A 67 6.96 10.27 -14.22
N LEU A 68 6.04 10.56 -15.14
CA LEU A 68 4.62 10.25 -14.99
C LEU A 68 4.38 8.73 -14.89
N ARG A 69 5.05 7.94 -15.74
CA ARG A 69 5.00 6.47 -15.69
C ARG A 69 5.54 5.92 -14.37
N LYS A 70 6.65 6.48 -13.86
CA LYS A 70 7.21 6.14 -12.54
C LYS A 70 6.23 6.48 -11.41
N GLN A 71 5.59 7.65 -11.46
CA GLN A 71 4.57 8.05 -10.49
C GLN A 71 3.36 7.10 -10.54
N LYS A 72 2.88 6.75 -11.73
CA LYS A 72 1.82 5.76 -11.94
C LYS A 72 2.21 4.41 -11.33
N ASN A 73 3.43 3.91 -11.59
CA ASN A 73 3.92 2.66 -11.03
C ASN A 73 3.99 2.70 -9.49
N ARG A 74 4.45 3.83 -8.91
CA ARG A 74 4.47 4.04 -7.46
C ARG A 74 3.07 3.93 -6.83
N THR A 75 2.01 4.31 -7.55
CA THR A 75 0.64 4.14 -7.04
C THR A 75 0.26 2.68 -6.79
N TYR A 76 0.87 1.70 -7.47
CA TYR A 76 0.65 0.27 -7.21
C TYR A 76 1.26 -0.15 -5.88
N ALA A 77 2.51 0.25 -5.62
CA ALA A 77 3.18 0.02 -4.33
C ALA A 77 2.39 0.66 -3.17
N VAL A 78 1.97 1.92 -3.34
CA VAL A 78 1.15 2.64 -2.33
C VAL A 78 -0.19 1.94 -2.11
N SER A 79 -0.89 1.51 -3.17
CA SER A 79 -2.13 0.74 -3.06
C SER A 79 -1.94 -0.58 -2.30
N SER A 80 -0.82 -1.26 -2.54
CA SER A 80 -0.46 -2.49 -1.82
C SER A 80 -0.24 -2.22 -0.34
N LYS A 81 0.51 -1.16 0.01
CA LYS A 81 0.74 -0.77 1.41
C LYS A 81 -0.56 -0.45 2.14
N VAL A 82 -1.47 0.31 1.53
CA VAL A 82 -2.80 0.60 2.11
C VAL A 82 -3.62 -0.68 2.31
N THR A 83 -3.54 -1.63 1.37
CA THR A 83 -4.20 -2.94 1.50
C THR A 83 -3.61 -3.75 2.65
N SER A 84 -2.28 -3.78 2.80
CA SER A 84 -1.59 -4.41 3.91
C SER A 84 -2.01 -3.82 5.26
N MET A 85 -2.04 -2.48 5.36
CA MET A 85 -2.54 -1.79 6.55
C MET A 85 -3.99 -2.17 6.86
N SER A 86 -4.85 -2.26 5.85
CA SER A 86 -6.24 -2.70 6.04
C SER A 86 -6.33 -4.12 6.60
N THR A 87 -5.47 -5.03 6.14
CA THR A 87 -5.37 -6.39 6.67
C THR A 87 -4.88 -6.37 8.12
N GLN A 88 -3.83 -5.61 8.42
CA GLN A 88 -3.31 -5.45 9.78
C GLN A 88 -4.37 -4.90 10.74
N THR A 89 -5.15 -3.90 10.33
CA THR A 89 -6.29 -3.38 11.10
C THR A 89 -7.36 -4.45 11.35
N LYS A 90 -7.66 -5.32 10.36
CA LYS A 90 -8.59 -6.45 10.56
C LYS A 90 -8.05 -7.47 11.56
N VAL A 91 -6.75 -7.80 11.48
CA VAL A 91 -6.10 -8.70 12.43
C VAL A 91 -6.17 -8.12 13.84
N MET A 92 -5.83 -6.83 14.00
CA MET A 92 -5.95 -6.12 15.28
C MET A 92 -7.39 -6.16 15.83
N ASN A 93 -8.40 -5.97 14.99
CA ASN A 93 -9.81 -6.10 15.39
C ASN A 93 -10.14 -7.50 15.92
N SER A 94 -9.72 -8.55 15.18
CA SER A 94 -9.92 -9.94 15.60
C SER A 94 -9.18 -10.25 16.92
N GLN A 95 -7.96 -9.75 17.09
CA GLN A 95 -7.20 -9.89 18.33
C GLN A 95 -7.88 -9.16 19.50
N MET A 96 -8.43 -7.97 19.29
CA MET A 96 -9.17 -7.22 20.33
C MET A 96 -10.45 -7.96 20.76
N LYS A 97 -11.21 -8.51 19.81
CA LYS A 97 -12.37 -9.35 20.12
C LYS A 97 -11.97 -10.60 20.89
N MET A 98 -10.87 -11.23 20.49
CA MET A 98 -10.32 -12.39 21.20
C MET A 98 -9.85 -12.01 22.60
N ALA A 99 -9.20 -10.86 22.80
CA ALA A 99 -8.83 -10.36 24.12
C ALA A 99 -10.04 -10.07 25.01
N GLY A 100 -11.13 -9.52 24.45
CA GLY A 100 -12.41 -9.34 25.16
C GLY A 100 -13.05 -10.68 25.55
N ALA A 101 -13.05 -11.64 24.63
CA ALA A 101 -13.51 -13.00 24.89
C ALA A 101 -12.65 -13.72 25.94
N MET A 102 -11.33 -13.63 25.83
CA MET A 102 -10.37 -14.17 26.80
C MET A 102 -10.49 -13.49 28.16
N SER A 103 -10.77 -12.19 28.23
CA SER A 103 -11.05 -11.50 29.50
C SER A 103 -12.30 -12.06 30.17
N THR A 104 -13.35 -12.31 29.38
CA THR A 104 -14.60 -12.92 29.87
C THR A 104 -14.36 -14.36 30.29
N THR A 105 -13.68 -15.15 29.46
CA THR A 105 -13.27 -16.52 29.76
C THR A 105 -12.34 -16.59 30.95
N ALA A 106 -11.42 -15.63 31.14
CA ALA A 106 -10.52 -15.56 32.28
C ALA A 106 -11.29 -15.25 33.56
N LYS A 107 -12.31 -14.37 33.53
CA LYS A 107 -13.22 -14.16 34.67
C LYS A 107 -14.00 -15.44 35.02
N THR A 108 -14.54 -16.12 34.01
CA THR A 108 -15.22 -17.42 34.18
C THR A 108 -14.25 -18.50 34.66
N MET A 109 -13.06 -18.56 34.09
CA MET A 109 -11.98 -19.46 34.50
C MET A 109 -11.53 -19.13 35.90
N GLN A 110 -11.45 -17.88 36.36
CA GLN A 110 -11.11 -17.54 37.73
C GLN A 110 -12.18 -18.06 38.72
N ALA A 111 -13.46 -18.01 38.31
CA ALA A 111 -14.55 -18.65 39.04
C ALA A 111 -14.47 -20.20 39.02
N VAL A 112 -13.98 -20.78 37.92
CA VAL A 112 -13.80 -22.24 37.72
C VAL A 112 -12.46 -22.76 38.28
N ASN A 113 -11.42 -21.94 38.40
CA ASN A 113 -10.06 -22.24 38.86
C ASN A 113 -10.00 -22.38 40.38
N LYS A 114 -11.08 -22.02 41.08
CA LYS A 114 -11.39 -22.58 42.40
C LYS A 114 -11.62 -24.11 42.38
N LYS A 115 -11.71 -24.73 41.19
CA LYS A 115 -12.01 -26.16 40.97
C LYS A 115 -11.25 -26.83 39.81
N MET A 116 -10.21 -26.24 39.20
CA MET A 116 -9.57 -26.81 37.99
C MET A 116 -8.03 -26.85 38.04
N ASP A 117 -7.44 -27.80 37.29
CA ASP A 117 -6.04 -28.24 37.35
C ASP A 117 -5.06 -27.34 36.53
N PRO A 118 -3.99 -26.78 37.14
CA PRO A 118 -3.11 -25.78 36.53
C PRO A 118 -2.25 -26.23 35.34
N LYS A 119 -2.05 -27.54 35.11
CA LYS A 119 -1.12 -28.02 34.06
C LYS A 119 -1.55 -27.74 32.63
N LYS A 120 -2.85 -27.76 32.32
CA LYS A 120 -3.35 -27.55 30.94
C LYS A 120 -3.25 -26.08 30.51
N THR A 121 -3.36 -25.14 31.45
CA THR A 121 -3.33 -23.70 31.16
C THR A 121 -1.95 -23.23 30.67
N LEU A 122 -0.88 -23.83 31.19
CA LEU A 122 0.50 -23.48 30.81
C LEU A 122 0.80 -23.84 29.34
N GLN A 123 0.28 -24.97 28.87
CA GLN A 123 0.50 -25.48 27.52
C GLN A 123 -0.19 -24.60 26.46
N THR A 124 -1.44 -24.21 26.72
CA THR A 124 -2.19 -23.29 25.85
C THR A 124 -1.50 -21.92 25.72
N MET A 125 -0.82 -21.47 26.78
CA MET A 125 -0.11 -20.18 26.77
C MET A 125 1.18 -20.22 25.95
N GLN A 126 1.89 -21.36 25.94
CA GLN A 126 3.06 -21.59 25.09
C GLN A 126 2.69 -21.68 23.60
N ASP A 127 1.60 -22.37 23.27
CA ASP A 127 1.15 -22.50 21.88
C ASP A 127 0.74 -21.14 21.30
N PHE A 128 0.07 -20.30 22.10
CA PHE A 128 -0.28 -18.93 21.71
C PHE A 128 0.95 -18.06 21.40
N GLN A 129 2.02 -18.15 22.22
CA GLN A 129 3.25 -17.39 21.96
C GLN A 129 3.94 -17.81 20.67
N LYS A 130 3.97 -19.11 20.36
CA LYS A 130 4.56 -19.64 19.12
C LYS A 130 3.83 -19.12 17.88
N GLU A 131 2.51 -19.07 17.91
CA GLU A 131 1.70 -18.66 16.77
C GLU A 131 1.78 -17.14 16.54
N ASN A 132 1.91 -16.36 17.60
CA ASN A 132 2.11 -14.91 17.52
C ASN A 132 3.49 -14.54 16.93
N MET A 133 4.55 -15.30 17.26
CA MET A 133 5.88 -15.13 16.65
C MET A 133 5.86 -15.37 15.14
N LYS A 134 5.07 -16.35 14.68
CA LYS A 134 4.93 -16.69 13.26
C LYS A 134 4.31 -15.54 12.44
N MET A 135 3.48 -14.71 13.09
CA MET A 135 2.84 -13.57 12.45
C MET A 135 3.82 -12.41 12.20
N GLY A 136 4.80 -12.20 13.08
CA GLY A 136 5.80 -11.12 12.96
C GLY A 136 6.75 -11.30 11.76
N MET A 137 7.15 -12.52 11.45
CA MET A 137 8.05 -12.79 10.30
C MET A 137 7.44 -12.43 8.94
N THR A 138 6.11 -12.46 8.81
CA THR A 138 5.42 -12.07 7.57
C THR A 138 5.38 -10.57 7.33
N GLU A 139 5.44 -9.75 8.39
CA GLU A 139 5.47 -8.29 8.26
C GLU A 139 6.84 -7.80 7.78
N ASP A 140 7.93 -8.41 8.27
CA ASP A 140 9.30 -8.06 7.87
C ASP A 140 9.54 -8.37 6.38
N LEU A 141 9.09 -9.53 5.89
CA LEU A 141 9.21 -9.90 4.47
C LEU A 141 8.48 -8.92 3.53
N ILE A 142 7.35 -8.37 3.97
CA ILE A 142 6.56 -7.38 3.19
C ILE A 142 7.25 -6.00 3.20
N ASN A 143 7.92 -5.64 4.28
CA ASN A 143 8.67 -4.38 4.34
C ASN A 143 9.92 -4.44 3.48
N ASP A 144 10.66 -5.55 3.47
CA ASP A 144 11.88 -5.72 2.67
C ASP A 144 11.61 -5.63 1.16
N THR A 145 10.52 -6.23 0.68
CA THR A 145 10.13 -6.13 -0.75
C THR A 145 9.66 -4.72 -1.13
N LEU A 146 9.10 -3.96 -0.19
CA LEU A 146 8.70 -2.58 -0.45
C LEU A 146 9.90 -1.64 -0.45
N ASP A 147 10.86 -1.84 0.46
CA ASP A 147 12.08 -1.06 0.53
C ASP A 147 12.96 -1.27 -0.70
N GLU A 148 13.00 -2.48 -1.28
CA GLU A 148 13.66 -2.75 -2.56
C GLU A 148 13.04 -1.90 -3.69
N ILE A 149 11.71 -1.87 -3.80
CA ILE A 149 10.96 -1.04 -4.78
C ILE A 149 11.21 0.46 -4.57
N PHE A 150 11.40 0.92 -3.33
CA PHE A 150 11.71 2.33 -3.05
C PHE A 150 13.19 2.67 -3.25
N SER A 151 14.11 1.73 -3.04
CA SER A 151 15.56 1.93 -3.16
C SER A 151 16.06 2.01 -4.60
N GLU A 152 15.42 1.31 -5.54
CA GLU A 152 15.74 1.38 -6.98
C GLU A 152 15.35 2.74 -7.62
N SER A 153 14.67 3.61 -6.86
CA SER A 153 14.17 4.88 -7.38
C SER A 153 15.21 6.02 -7.41
N GLY A 154 16.46 5.76 -7.01
CA GLY A 154 17.53 6.76 -6.83
C GLY A 154 18.63 6.85 -7.90
N GLU A 155 18.74 5.94 -8.87
CA GLU A 155 19.77 6.04 -9.92
C GLU A 155 19.20 6.68 -11.19
N GLU A 156 19.43 7.99 -11.31
CA GLU A 156 19.26 8.76 -12.53
C GLU A 156 20.44 8.48 -13.48
N GLU A 157 20.27 7.58 -14.45
CA GLU A 157 21.02 7.72 -15.70
C GLU A 157 20.18 8.53 -16.69
N GLU A 158 20.55 9.79 -16.83
CA GLU A 158 20.07 10.70 -17.87
C GLU A 158 20.54 10.26 -19.26
N SER A 159 20.08 9.10 -19.76
CA SER A 159 20.47 8.69 -21.10
C SER A 159 19.52 9.26 -22.16
N GLN A 160 20.12 9.82 -23.22
CA GLN A 160 19.41 10.11 -24.47
C GLN A 160 18.78 8.82 -25.05
N ASP A 161 19.30 7.66 -24.67
CA ASP A 161 18.74 6.35 -25.03
C ASP A 161 17.32 6.17 -24.49
N ILE A 162 17.01 6.68 -23.29
CA ILE A 162 15.64 6.63 -22.74
C ILE A 162 14.69 7.42 -23.62
N VAL A 163 15.12 8.57 -24.14
CA VAL A 163 14.29 9.40 -25.02
C VAL A 163 14.07 8.72 -26.37
N ASN A 164 15.12 8.12 -26.94
CA ASN A 164 15.00 7.37 -28.20
C ASN A 164 14.11 6.13 -28.02
N GLN A 165 14.30 5.36 -26.95
CA GLN A 165 13.46 4.22 -26.60
C GLN A 165 11.99 4.62 -26.43
N MET A 166 11.71 5.74 -25.78
CA MET A 166 10.35 6.25 -25.62
C MET A 166 9.72 6.67 -26.95
N LEU A 167 10.51 7.28 -27.85
CA LEU A 167 10.02 7.66 -29.18
C LEU A 167 9.74 6.43 -30.06
N ASP A 168 10.56 5.38 -29.93
CA ASP A 168 10.36 4.09 -30.58
C ASP A 168 9.12 3.36 -30.03
N GLU A 169 8.93 3.32 -28.70
CA GLU A 169 7.71 2.75 -28.07
C GLU A 169 6.43 3.45 -28.53
N ILE A 170 6.51 4.76 -28.76
CA ILE A 170 5.37 5.58 -29.20
C ILE A 170 5.11 5.40 -30.72
N GLY A 171 5.99 4.68 -31.43
CA GLY A 171 5.90 4.38 -32.85
C GLY A 171 6.31 5.54 -33.75
N ILE A 172 7.22 6.39 -33.27
CA ILE A 172 7.79 7.50 -34.03
C ILE A 172 9.22 7.11 -34.39
N GLU A 173 9.42 6.46 -35.52
CA GLU A 173 10.76 6.42 -36.12
C GLU A 173 11.17 7.87 -36.41
N ILE A 174 12.19 8.36 -35.71
CA ILE A 174 12.81 9.64 -36.04
C ILE A 174 13.44 9.45 -37.42
N SER A 175 12.68 9.77 -38.47
CA SER A 175 13.19 9.72 -39.84
C SER A 175 14.30 10.76 -39.96
N GLY A 176 15.53 10.28 -39.83
CA GLY A 176 16.73 11.06 -40.07
C GLY A 176 16.80 11.42 -41.56
N LYS A 177 16.64 12.71 -41.84
CA LYS A 177 17.30 13.38 -42.97
C LYS A 177 18.12 14.52 -42.40
#